data_AF-A0A1M3KZK8-F1
#
_entry.id   AF-A0A1M3KZK8-F1
#
_cell.length_a   1.000
_cell.length_b   1.000
_cell.length_c   1.000
_cell.angle_alpha   90.00
_cell.angle_beta   90.00
_cell.angle_gamma   90.00
#
_symmetry.space_group_name_H-M   'P 1'
#
loop_
_entity.id
_entity.type
_entity.pdbx_description
1 polymer ?
#
loop_
_entity_poly.entity_id
_entity_poly.type
_entity_poly.pdbx_seq_one_letter_code
_entity_poly.pdbx_strand_id
1 'polypeptide(L)' 'MEKNETLLKIKVIPNAPLLVEGTVELILADGTSVIKDKPHLCRCGGSQNKPYCDGTHAKIGFKG' A
#
# COMPACT_ATOMS: atom_id res chain seq x y z
N MET A 1 19.01 11.26 -24.25
CA MET A 1 17.66 10.80 -23.88
C MET A 1 17.68 10.55 -22.38
N GLU A 2 17.45 11.61 -21.62
CA GLU A 2 17.45 11.55 -20.16
C GLU A 2 16.31 10.64 -19.70
N LYS A 3 16.66 9.52 -19.06
CA LYS A 3 15.68 8.73 -18.31
C LYS A 3 15.24 9.62 -17.15
N ASN A 4 14.13 10.33 -17.32
CA ASN A 4 13.37 10.83 -16.18
C ASN A 4 12.87 9.59 -15.43
N GLU A 5 13.69 9.08 -14.51
CA GLU A 5 13.30 8.08 -13.53
C GLU A 5 12.23 8.72 -12.65
N THR A 6 10.98 8.60 -13.10
CA THR A 6 9.83 9.14 -12.39
C THR A 6 9.71 8.32 -11.12
N LEU A 7 10.21 8.86 -10.01
CA LEU A 7 10.15 8.21 -8.70
C LEU A 7 8.70 7.85 -8.40
N LEU A 8 8.45 6.56 -8.17
CA LEU A 8 7.19 6.10 -7.66
C LEU A 8 7.07 6.55 -6.20
N LYS A 9 6.03 7.33 -5.90
CA LYS A 9 5.83 7.88 -4.55
C LYS A 9 4.99 6.93 -3.71
N ILE A 10 5.38 6.79 -2.44
CA ILE A 10 4.59 6.11 -1.42
C ILE A 10 4.28 7.13 -0.35
N LYS A 11 3.01 7.43 -0.16
CA LYS A 11 2.53 8.39 0.84
C LYS A 11 2.09 7.65 2.10
N VAL A 12 2.66 8.05 3.23
CA VAL A 12 2.19 7.64 4.55
C VAL A 12 1.01 8.52 4.94
N ILE A 13 -0.19 7.95 4.99
CA ILE A 13 -1.37 8.69 5.43
C ILE A 13 -1.47 8.58 6.95
N PRO A 14 -1.56 9.70 7.71
CA PRO A 14 -1.64 9.66 9.17
C PRO A 14 -2.77 8.76 9.67
N ASN A 15 -2.47 7.87 10.62
CA ASN A 15 -3.40 6.90 11.21
C ASN A 15 -4.06 5.96 10.18
N ALA A 16 -3.53 5.86 8.96
CA ALA A 16 -4.18 5.19 7.83
C ALA A 16 -3.15 4.43 6.96
N PRO A 17 -3.52 3.83 5.82
CA PRO A 17 -2.62 2.96 5.04
C PRO A 17 -1.50 3.72 4.31
N LEU A 18 -0.59 2.96 3.69
CA LEU A 18 0.34 3.49 2.70
C LEU A 18 -0.39 3.60 1.35
N LEU A 19 -0.36 4.76 0.73
CA LEU A 19 -0.85 4.97 -0.62
C LEU A 19 0.32 4.95 -1.59
N VAL A 20 0.31 4.02 -2.54
CA VAL A 20 1.25 4.05 -3.66
C VAL A 20 0.67 4.96 -4.76
N GLU A 21 1.44 5.92 -5.26
CA GLU A 21 0.98 6.88 -6.28
C GLU A 21 1.35 6.42 -7.70
N GLY A 22 0.95 5.19 -8.06
CA GLY A 22 1.14 4.66 -9.42
C GLY A 22 0.92 3.16 -9.50
N THR A 23 1.20 2.61 -10.68
CA THR A 23 1.15 1.18 -10.95
C THR A 23 2.36 0.47 -10.38
N VAL A 24 2.12 -0.62 -9.66
CA VAL A 24 3.17 -1.49 -9.10
C VAL A 24 2.87 -2.95 -9.33
N GLU A 25 3.96 -3.72 -9.44
CA GLU A 25 3.93 -5.15 -9.25
C GLU A 25 4.11 -5.46 -7.75
N LEU A 26 3.16 -6.22 -7.20
CA LEU A 26 3.21 -6.73 -5.83
C LEU A 26 3.49 -8.22 -5.88
N ILE A 27 4.60 -8.64 -5.26
CA ILE A 27 4.91 -10.04 -5.01
C ILE A 27 4.30 -10.41 -3.65
N LEU A 28 3.34 -11.33 -3.66
CA LEU A 28 2.64 -11.79 -2.46
C LEU A 28 3.45 -12.87 -1.74
N ALA A 29 3.04 -13.21 -0.52
CA ALA A 29 3.75 -14.17 0.33
C ALA A 29 3.77 -15.60 -0.25
N ASP A 30 2.81 -15.93 -1.10
CA ASP A 30 2.75 -17.21 -1.83
C ASP A 30 3.60 -17.21 -3.12
N GLY A 31 4.30 -16.10 -3.41
CA GLY A 31 5.11 -15.92 -4.61
C GLY A 31 4.31 -15.45 -5.84
N THR A 32 3.01 -15.23 -5.73
CA THR A 32 2.21 -14.71 -6.85
C THR A 32 2.48 -13.22 -7.06
N SER A 33 2.60 -12.82 -8.32
CA SER A 33 2.70 -11.41 -8.72
C SER A 33 1.34 -10.86 -9.13
N VAL A 34 0.97 -9.69 -8.62
CA VAL A 34 -0.22 -8.96 -9.05
C VAL A 34 0.11 -7.52 -9.39
N ILE A 35 -0.42 -7.02 -10.51
CA ILE A 35 -0.29 -5.62 -10.90
C ILE A 35 -1.46 -4.82 -10.31
N LYS A 36 -1.15 -3.71 -9.63
CA LYS A 36 -2.14 -2.81 -9.03
C LYS A 36 -1.82 -1.35 -9.36
N ASP A 37 -2.84 -0.61 -9.79
CA ASP A 37 -2.79 0.85 -9.84
C ASP A 37 -3.23 1.43 -8.49
N LYS A 38 -2.38 2.31 -7.94
CA LYS A 38 -2.60 3.04 -6.69
C LYS A 38 -3.11 2.19 -5.50
N PRO A 39 -2.46 1.07 -5.16
CA PRO A 39 -2.90 0.26 -4.02
C PRO A 39 -2.77 0.99 -2.69
N HIS A 40 -3.70 0.69 -1.78
CA HIS A 40 -3.64 1.09 -0.38
C HIS A 40 -3.17 -0.09 0.46
N LEU A 41 -1.95 -0.03 0.96
CA LEU A 41 -1.32 -1.12 1.70
C LEU A 41 -1.51 -0.94 3.20
N CYS A 42 -1.95 -2.00 3.87
CA CYS A 42 -2.14 -2.02 5.31
C CYS A 42 -0.78 -1.84 6.01
N ARG A 43 -0.72 -0.88 6.94
CA ARG A 43 0.40 -0.75 7.90
C ARG A 43 -0.03 -0.84 9.37
N CYS A 44 -1.34 -0.97 9.63
CA CYS A 44 -1.86 -1.03 11.00
C CYS A 44 -1.84 -2.45 11.60
N GLY A 45 -1.54 -3.48 10.81
CA GLY A 45 -1.56 -4.89 11.23
C GLY A 45 -2.95 -5.53 11.34
N GLY A 46 -4.02 -4.74 11.46
CA GLY A 46 -5.38 -5.25 11.73
C GLY A 46 -6.17 -5.77 10.53
N SER A 47 -5.77 -5.45 9.29
CA SER A 47 -6.55 -5.80 8.09
C SER A 47 -6.77 -7.31 7.95
N GLN A 48 -7.96 -7.75 7.58
CA GLN A 48 -8.26 -9.14 7.22
C GLN A 48 -7.98 -9.44 5.74
N ASN A 49 -7.76 -8.40 4.93
CA ASN A 49 -7.45 -8.51 3.50
C ASN A 49 -5.99 -8.11 3.21
N LYS A 50 -5.03 -8.61 4.00
CA LYS A 50 -3.61 -8.29 3.82
C LYS A 50 -3.14 -8.74 2.42
N PRO A 51 -2.24 -7.98 1.76
CA PRO A 51 -1.52 -6.79 2.24
C PRO A 51 -2.32 -5.48 2.15
N TYR A 52 -3.57 -5.51 1.73
CA TYR A 52 -4.39 -4.33 1.47
C TYR A 52 -5.06 -3.79 2.72
N CYS A 53 -5.38 -2.50 2.69
CA CYS A 53 -6.22 -1.87 3.70
C CYS A 53 -7.70 -2.20 3.49
N ASP A 54 -8.39 -2.58 4.56
CA ASP A 54 -9.83 -2.87 4.59
C ASP A 54 -10.61 -1.92 5.53
N GLY A 55 -9.97 -0.84 5.99
CA GLY A 55 -10.54 0.12 6.93
C GLY A 55 -10.39 -0.25 8.41
N THR A 56 -9.81 -1.40 8.75
CA THR A 56 -9.65 -1.82 10.17
C THR A 56 -8.83 -0.82 11.00
N HIS A 57 -7.90 -0.06 10.40
CA HIS A 57 -7.12 0.98 11.08
C HIS A 57 -7.99 2.00 11.83
N ALA A 58 -9.13 2.38 11.26
CA ALA A 58 -10.07 3.32 11.88
C ALA A 58 -10.78 2.68 13.09
N LYS A 59 -11.13 1.40 12.99
CA LYS A 59 -11.84 0.65 14.05
C LYS A 59 -10.96 0.40 15.28
N ILE A 60 -9.68 0.09 15.06
CA ILE A 60 -8.72 -0.20 16.15
C ILE A 60 -8.03 1.05 16.69
N GLY A 61 -8.36 2.24 16.18
CA GLY A 61 -7.75 3.49 16.62
C GLY A 61 -6.24 3.56 16.36
N PHE A 62 -5.77 2.99 15.25
CA PHE A 62 -4.35 2.96 14.89
C PHE A 62 -3.73 4.36 14.96
N LYS A 63 -2.55 4.47 15.59
CA LYS A 63 -1.76 5.69 15.69
C LYS A 63 -0.42 5.47 15.02
N GLY A 64 -0.14 6.23 13.96
CA GLY A 64 1.13 6.16 13.24
C GLY A 64 1.17 7.03 12.01
#